data_AF-A0A8H6VJF8-F1
#
_entry.id   AF-A0A8H6VJF8-F1
#
_cell.length_a   1.000
_cell.length_b   1.000
_cell.length_c   1.000
_cell.angle_alpha   90.00
_cell.angle_beta   90.00
_cell.angle_gamma   90.00
#
_symmetry.space_group_name_H-M   'P 1'
#
loop_
_entity.id
_entity.type
_entity.pdbx_description
1 polymer ?
#
loop_
_entity_poly.entity_id
_entity_poly.type
_entity_poly.pdbx_seq_one_letter_code
_entity_poly.pdbx_strand_id
1 'polypeptide(L)'
;MAYDYAGSWDVVTGHQSNLYSSPSNPASTPFNTEQAVQYYLSQGVKAEKLAAEVKVEYVKEKGLGGAMWWEASGDRPISDEGSLIGTVTKGLEKLEMSLNVLEYPDSNYDNLRGGMSGETMKAKL
;
A
#
# COMPACT_ATOMS: atom_id res chain seq x y z
N MET A 1 2.72 0.68 8.65
CA MET A 1 3.67 0.83 7.53
C MET A 1 4.61 -0.35 7.61
N ALA A 2 4.56 -1.26 6.63
CA ALA A 2 5.22 -2.56 6.70
C ALA A 2 6.42 -2.64 5.75
N TYR A 3 7.32 -1.65 5.91
CA TYR A 3 8.55 -1.43 5.15
C TYR A 3 9.49 -0.54 5.99
N ASP A 4 10.69 -0.24 5.48
CA ASP A 4 11.78 0.47 6.17
C ASP A 4 12.31 -0.26 7.41
N TYR A 5 12.28 -1.60 7.39
CA TYR A 5 12.81 -2.41 8.49
C TYR A 5 14.35 -2.46 8.52
N ALA A 6 15.00 -2.15 7.40
CA ALA A 6 16.44 -2.11 7.29
C ALA A 6 16.86 -0.98 6.34
N GLY A 7 17.95 -0.28 6.66
CA GLY A 7 18.40 0.88 5.90
C GLY A 7 19.83 1.33 6.22
N SER A 8 20.18 2.54 5.82
CA SER A 8 21.53 3.10 6.00
C SER A 8 21.93 3.34 7.46
N TRP A 9 20.96 3.32 8.36
CA TRP A 9 21.15 3.43 9.81
C TRP A 9 21.58 2.11 10.46
N ASP A 10 21.52 0.99 9.73
CA ASP A 10 21.96 -0.31 10.22
C ASP A 10 23.44 -0.58 9.92
N VAL A 11 24.06 -1.37 10.80
CA VAL A 11 25.45 -1.85 10.65
C VAL A 11 25.58 -3.08 9.74
N VAL A 12 24.47 -3.76 9.42
CA VAL A 12 24.43 -4.99 8.61
C VAL A 12 23.23 -4.93 7.67
N THR A 13 23.39 -5.39 6.42
CA THR A 13 22.30 -5.47 5.44
C THR A 13 21.17 -6.37 5.93
N GLY A 14 19.92 -5.92 5.79
CA GLY A 14 18.72 -6.66 6.17
C GLY A 14 17.60 -6.56 5.14
N HIS A 15 16.53 -7.33 5.35
CA HIS A 15 15.31 -7.26 4.57
C HIS A 15 14.46 -6.05 4.99
N GLN A 16 14.15 -5.18 4.05
CA GLN A 16 13.44 -3.93 4.34
C GLN A 16 11.91 -4.08 4.54
N SER A 17 11.31 -5.21 4.17
CA SER A 17 9.85 -5.40 4.18
C SER A 17 9.41 -6.87 4.31
N ASN A 18 10.22 -7.70 5.00
CA ASN A 18 9.95 -9.14 5.15
C ASN A 18 8.68 -9.43 5.96
N LEU A 19 8.07 -10.58 5.66
CA LEU A 19 6.87 -11.04 6.34
C LEU A 19 7.21 -11.70 7.68
N TYR A 20 8.10 -12.69 7.68
CA TYR A 20 8.49 -13.46 8.86
C TYR A 20 9.93 -13.15 9.30
N SER A 21 10.25 -13.45 10.56
CA SER A 21 11.63 -13.49 11.07
C SER A 21 12.38 -14.69 10.51
N SER A 22 13.67 -14.53 10.22
CA SER A 22 14.57 -15.61 9.81
C SER A 22 15.26 -16.25 11.02
N PRO A 23 14.96 -17.50 11.39
CA PRO A 23 15.64 -18.17 12.50
C PRO A 23 17.08 -18.58 12.17
N SER A 24 17.38 -18.81 10.89
CA SER A 24 18.73 -19.17 10.43
C SER A 24 19.66 -17.96 10.28
N ASN A 25 19.10 -16.76 10.10
CA ASN A 25 19.86 -15.51 10.09
C ASN A 25 19.05 -14.36 10.73
N PRO A 26 18.96 -14.31 12.08
CA PRO A 26 18.15 -13.30 12.76
C PRO A 26 18.58 -11.87 12.47
N ALA A 27 19.88 -11.64 12.23
CA ALA A 27 20.42 -10.33 11.92
C ALA A 27 19.90 -9.74 10.60
N SER A 28 19.44 -10.58 9.64
CA SER A 28 18.88 -10.08 8.37
C SER A 28 17.41 -9.70 8.45
N THR A 29 16.73 -9.97 9.57
CA THR A 29 15.32 -9.65 9.79
C THR A 29 15.12 -9.01 11.18
N PRO A 30 15.69 -7.83 11.44
CA PRO A 30 15.58 -7.16 12.73
C PRO A 30 14.13 -6.86 13.11
N PHE A 31 13.27 -6.62 12.12
CA PHE A 31 11.81 -6.54 12.24
C PHE A 31 11.15 -7.49 11.25
N ASN A 32 9.85 -7.75 11.42
CA ASN A 32 9.05 -8.52 10.48
C ASN A 32 7.59 -8.11 10.55
N THR A 33 6.89 -8.23 9.42
CA THR A 33 5.49 -7.81 9.31
C THR A 33 4.57 -8.68 10.16
N GLU A 34 4.84 -9.98 10.28
CA GLU A 34 4.04 -10.96 11.04
C GLU A 34 3.93 -10.58 12.52
N GLN A 35 4.99 -10.12 13.18
CA GLN A 35 4.91 -9.67 14.57
C GLN A 35 3.98 -8.47 14.75
N ALA A 36 4.09 -7.46 13.89
CA ALA A 36 3.21 -6.30 13.93
C ALA A 36 1.76 -6.72 13.65
N VAL A 37 1.57 -7.55 12.64
CA VAL A 37 0.32 -8.21 12.28
C VAL A 37 -0.28 -8.94 13.48
N GLN A 38 0.42 -9.91 14.08
CA GLN A 38 0.02 -10.72 15.24
C GLN A 38 -0.39 -9.85 16.42
N TYR A 39 0.33 -8.75 16.66
CA TYR A 39 -0.10 -7.74 17.62
C TYR A 39 -1.49 -7.18 17.28
N TYR A 40 -1.74 -6.74 16.05
CA TYR A 40 -3.08 -6.33 15.61
C TYR A 40 -4.10 -7.48 15.59
N LEU A 41 -3.69 -8.74 15.39
CA LEU A 41 -4.60 -9.89 15.38
C LEU A 41 -5.03 -10.31 16.77
N SER A 42 -4.15 -10.14 17.75
CA SER A 42 -4.49 -10.25 19.17
C SER A 42 -5.58 -9.24 19.55
N GLN A 43 -5.77 -8.21 18.72
CA GLN A 43 -6.88 -7.27 18.75
C GLN A 43 -8.02 -7.62 17.76
N GLY A 44 -7.97 -8.76 17.06
CA GLY A 44 -9.12 -9.42 16.40
C GLY A 44 -9.09 -9.67 14.87
N VAL A 45 -7.97 -10.05 14.24
CA VAL A 45 -7.81 -9.96 12.76
C VAL A 45 -7.20 -11.33 12.17
N LYS A 46 -7.59 -11.97 11.02
CA LYS A 46 -7.03 -13.28 10.39
C LYS A 46 -6.32 -13.29 8.95
N ALA A 47 -5.33 -14.16 8.54
CA ALA A 47 -4.60 -14.15 7.19
C ALA A 47 -3.67 -15.33 6.70
N GLU A 48 -3.45 -15.51 5.35
CA GLU A 48 -2.18 -15.94 4.62
C GLU A 48 -2.10 -16.00 3.02
N LYS A 49 -0.88 -15.75 2.39
CA LYS A 49 -0.21 -16.23 1.07
C LYS A 49 0.14 -15.36 -0.22
N LEU A 50 1.44 -15.38 -0.67
CA LEU A 50 2.32 -14.73 -1.74
C LEU A 50 2.70 -13.19 -1.77
N ALA A 51 3.75 -12.68 -1.08
CA ALA A 51 4.07 -11.26 -0.76
C ALA A 51 3.04 -10.15 -1.08
N ALA A 52 2.85 -9.75 -2.35
CA ALA A 52 1.79 -8.81 -2.74
C ALA A 52 0.40 -9.46 -2.70
N GLU A 53 0.26 -10.65 -3.29
CA GLU A 53 -0.92 -11.51 -3.13
C GLU A 53 -1.07 -12.03 -1.68
N VAL A 54 0.03 -12.20 -0.89
CA VAL A 54 -0.03 -12.48 0.58
C VAL A 54 -0.74 -11.31 1.15
N LYS A 55 -0.27 -10.09 0.86
CA LYS A 55 -0.85 -8.89 1.43
C LYS A 55 -2.31 -8.73 0.99
N VAL A 56 -2.71 -9.14 -0.21
CA VAL A 56 -4.11 -9.20 -0.64
C VAL A 56 -4.92 -10.18 0.19
N GLU A 57 -4.53 -11.46 0.21
CA GLU A 57 -5.25 -12.51 0.95
C GLU A 57 -5.27 -12.20 2.44
N TYR A 58 -4.18 -11.64 2.95
CA TYR A 58 -4.08 -11.11 4.28
C TYR A 58 -5.11 -10.01 4.50
N VAL A 59 -5.15 -8.96 3.67
CA VAL A 59 -6.18 -7.89 3.77
C VAL A 59 -7.59 -8.48 3.75
N LYS A 60 -7.87 -9.46 2.89
CA LYS A 60 -9.18 -10.13 2.78
C LYS A 60 -9.54 -10.92 4.02
N GLU A 61 -8.72 -11.88 4.42
CA GLU A 61 -8.99 -12.75 5.58
C GLU A 61 -9.05 -11.94 6.88
N LYS A 62 -8.32 -10.80 6.92
CA LYS A 62 -8.26 -9.91 8.08
C LYS A 62 -9.46 -8.97 8.14
N GLY A 63 -10.13 -8.73 7.02
CA GLY A 63 -11.13 -7.67 6.88
C GLY A 63 -10.54 -6.27 7.03
N LEU A 64 -9.31 -6.03 6.53
CA LEU A 64 -8.71 -4.69 6.54
C LEU A 64 -9.29 -3.81 5.44
N GLY A 65 -9.24 -2.48 5.63
CA GLY A 65 -9.84 -1.49 4.72
C GLY A 65 -9.16 -1.35 3.36
N GLY A 66 -8.00 -1.97 3.13
CA GLY A 66 -7.31 -1.92 1.84
C GLY A 66 -5.79 -1.98 1.97
N ALA A 67 -5.10 -1.54 0.92
CA ALA A 67 -3.65 -1.47 0.86
C ALA A 67 -3.17 -0.05 0.53
N MET A 68 -1.94 0.27 0.91
CA MET A 68 -1.31 1.57 0.66
C MET A 68 0.13 1.35 0.18
N TRP A 69 0.57 2.24 -0.72
CA TRP A 69 1.90 2.22 -1.32
C TRP A 69 2.64 3.51 -1.03
N TRP A 70 3.94 3.36 -0.83
CA TRP A 70 4.90 4.44 -0.88
C TRP A 70 5.99 4.03 -1.87
N GLU A 71 6.08 4.62 -3.06
CA GLU A 71 5.17 5.57 -3.69
C GLU A 71 4.88 5.15 -5.14
N ALA A 72 4.10 5.93 -5.89
CA ALA A 72 3.60 5.51 -7.20
C ALA A 72 4.69 5.37 -8.27
N SER A 73 5.73 6.20 -8.26
CA SER A 73 6.80 6.21 -9.27
C SER A 73 7.72 4.99 -9.19
N GLY A 74 7.76 4.33 -8.04
CA GLY A 74 8.47 3.07 -7.82
C GLY A 74 7.78 1.83 -8.37
N ASP A 75 6.53 1.94 -8.85
CA ASP A 75 5.83 0.82 -9.48
C ASP A 75 6.13 0.72 -10.98
N ARG A 76 5.94 -0.47 -11.53
CA ARG A 76 5.92 -0.65 -13.00
C ARG A 76 4.64 -0.03 -13.59
N PRO A 77 4.63 0.31 -14.89
CA PRO A 77 3.40 0.73 -15.55
C PRO A 77 2.27 -0.26 -15.29
N ILE A 78 1.04 0.20 -15.05
CA ILE A 78 -0.10 -0.68 -14.72
C ILE A 78 -0.45 -1.70 -15.83
N SER A 79 0.03 -1.44 -17.06
CA SER A 79 -0.04 -2.36 -18.20
C SER A 79 0.97 -3.51 -18.13
N ASP A 80 1.97 -3.44 -17.26
CA ASP A 80 2.98 -4.47 -17.00
C ASP A 80 2.46 -5.46 -15.95
N GLU A 81 2.61 -6.77 -16.21
CA GLU A 81 2.17 -7.82 -15.29
C GLU A 81 2.92 -7.82 -13.94
N GLY A 82 4.05 -7.11 -13.86
CA GLY A 82 4.81 -6.89 -12.63
C GLY A 82 4.42 -5.66 -11.82
N SER A 83 3.35 -4.93 -12.18
CA SER A 83 2.84 -3.81 -11.36
C SER A 83 2.25 -4.34 -10.04
N LEU A 84 2.83 -3.91 -8.92
CA LEU A 84 2.37 -4.32 -7.59
C LEU A 84 1.02 -3.68 -7.24
N ILE A 85 0.78 -2.44 -7.67
CA ILE A 85 -0.52 -1.78 -7.50
C ILE A 85 -1.57 -2.52 -8.34
N GLY A 86 -1.23 -2.88 -9.58
CA GLY A 86 -2.08 -3.67 -10.47
C GLY A 86 -2.44 -5.04 -9.89
N THR A 87 -1.46 -5.78 -9.37
CA THR A 87 -1.69 -7.08 -8.72
C THR A 87 -2.64 -6.98 -7.54
N VAL A 88 -2.42 -6.01 -6.65
CA VAL A 88 -3.24 -5.87 -5.44
C VAL A 88 -4.64 -5.35 -5.74
N THR A 89 -4.78 -4.37 -6.63
CA THR A 89 -6.11 -3.84 -7.02
C THR A 89 -6.97 -4.91 -7.68
N LYS A 90 -6.39 -5.71 -8.59
CA LYS A 90 -7.06 -6.90 -9.15
C LYS A 90 -7.40 -7.91 -8.06
N GLY A 91 -6.44 -8.17 -7.17
CA GLY A 91 -6.58 -9.11 -6.07
C GLY A 91 -7.69 -8.74 -5.09
N LEU A 92 -7.86 -7.47 -4.73
CA LEU A 92 -8.89 -7.01 -3.80
C LEU A 92 -10.31 -6.99 -4.40
N GLU A 93 -10.43 -7.11 -5.73
CA GLU A 93 -11.67 -7.18 -6.53
C GLU A 93 -12.59 -5.94 -6.49
N LYS A 94 -12.69 -5.27 -5.34
CA LYS A 94 -13.57 -4.12 -5.12
C LYS A 94 -12.82 -3.02 -4.37
N LEU A 95 -13.02 -1.80 -4.84
CA LEU A 95 -12.62 -0.59 -4.12
C LEU A 95 -13.86 0.01 -3.46
N GLU A 96 -13.64 0.70 -2.33
CA GLU A 96 -14.67 1.55 -1.75
C GLU A 96 -15.05 2.64 -2.75
N MET A 97 -16.36 2.80 -2.96
CA MET A 97 -16.90 3.83 -3.82
C MET A 97 -17.44 4.97 -2.95
N SER A 98 -16.68 6.05 -2.88
CA SER A 98 -17.07 7.29 -2.20
C SER A 98 -16.78 8.47 -3.12
N LEU A 99 -17.72 9.43 -3.19
CA LEU A 99 -17.54 10.63 -4.00
C LEU A 99 -16.49 11.51 -3.33
N ASN A 100 -15.54 12.02 -4.13
CA ASN A 100 -14.65 13.07 -3.65
C ASN A 100 -15.39 14.43 -3.59
N VAL A 101 -14.81 15.37 -2.87
CA VAL A 101 -15.28 16.75 -2.85
C VAL A 101 -14.61 17.50 -3.99
N LEU A 102 -15.41 18.06 -4.89
CA LEU A 102 -14.95 18.89 -6.01
C LEU A 102 -15.24 20.39 -5.80
N GLU A 103 -16.08 20.72 -4.83
CA GLU A 103 -16.49 22.10 -4.55
C GLU A 103 -15.68 22.67 -3.38
N TYR A 104 -14.92 23.72 -3.66
CA TYR A 104 -14.09 24.43 -2.67
C TYR A 104 -14.38 25.94 -2.75
N PRO A 105 -15.57 26.39 -2.31
CA PRO A 105 -16.04 27.77 -2.49
C PRO A 105 -15.14 28.82 -1.85
N ASP A 106 -14.42 28.46 -0.78
CA ASP A 106 -13.53 29.35 -0.03
C ASP A 106 -12.06 29.27 -0.48
N SER A 107 -11.75 28.54 -1.56
CA SER A 107 -10.38 28.46 -2.07
C SER A 107 -9.87 29.83 -2.52
N ASN A 108 -8.65 30.20 -2.14
CA ASN A 108 -7.99 31.42 -2.64
C ASN A 108 -7.64 31.36 -4.13
N TYR A 109 -7.76 30.19 -4.76
CA TYR A 109 -7.41 29.97 -6.16
C TYR A 109 -8.68 29.93 -7.04
N ASP A 110 -8.81 30.91 -7.93
CA ASP A 110 -9.99 31.08 -8.81
C ASP A 110 -10.27 29.85 -9.67
N ASN A 111 -9.23 29.19 -10.19
CA ASN A 111 -9.37 27.97 -10.99
C ASN A 111 -9.94 26.81 -10.17
N LEU A 112 -9.46 26.59 -8.94
CA LEU A 112 -9.93 25.52 -8.07
C LEU A 112 -11.34 25.80 -7.53
N ARG A 113 -11.63 27.04 -7.16
CA ARG A 113 -12.98 27.49 -6.79
C ARG A 113 -13.96 27.37 -7.95
N GLY A 114 -13.51 27.66 -9.17
CA GLY A 114 -14.27 27.52 -10.41
C GLY A 114 -14.33 26.09 -10.97
N GLY A 115 -13.90 25.07 -10.21
CA GLY A 115 -13.96 23.68 -10.62
C GLY A 115 -13.08 23.32 -11.83
N MET A 116 -11.97 24.04 -12.01
CA MET A 116 -11.05 23.90 -13.15
C MET A 116 -11.73 24.07 -14.52
N SER A 117 -12.76 24.91 -14.63
CA SER A 117 -13.55 25.10 -15.86
C SER A 117 -12.76 25.57 -17.10
N GLY A 118 -11.54 26.09 -16.93
CA GLY A 118 -10.62 26.45 -18.01
C GLY A 118 -9.67 25.34 -18.48
N GLU A 119 -9.64 24.20 -17.78
CA GLU A 119 -8.77 23.06 -18.10
C GLU A 119 -9.53 22.04 -18.95
N THR A 120 -8.99 21.68 -20.12
CA THR A 120 -9.51 20.55 -20.90
C THR A 120 -9.09 19.25 -20.21
N MET A 121 -10.06 18.50 -19.70
CA MET A 121 -9.84 17.16 -19.15
C MET A 121 -9.16 16.24 -20.18
N LYS A 122 -7.83 16.11 -20.13
CA LYS A 122 -7.11 15.05 -20.83
C LYS A 122 -7.16 13.79 -19.96
N ALA A 123 -8.31 13.15 -19.92
CA ALA A 123 -8.39 11.80 -19.38
C ALA A 123 -7.61 10.86 -20.32
N LYS A 124 -6.33 10.61 -20.02
CA LYS A 124 -5.64 9.43 -20.52
C LYS A 124 -6.04 8.28 -19.59
N LEU A 125 -7.04 7.51 -20.02
CA LEU A 125 -7.22 6.14 -19.59
C LEU A 125 -6.20 5.26 -20.30
#